data_AF-A0A368NJK2-F1
#
_entry.id   AF-A0A368NJK2-F1
#
_cell.length_a   1.000
_cell.length_b   1.000
_cell.length_c   1.000
_cell.angle_alpha   90.00
_cell.angle_beta   90.00
_cell.angle_gamma   90.00
#
_symmetry.space_group_name_H-M   'P 1'
#
loop_
_entity.id
_entity.type
_entity.pdbx_description
1 polymer ?
#
loop_
_entity_poly.entity_id
_entity_poly.type
_entity_poly.pdbx_seq_one_letter_code
_entity_poly.pdbx_strand_id
1 'polypeptide(L)'
;MINPRARSKVKCSHFFNSGLCKAIRLDILRPSLIRSICVRNTPFMALVSRLRTIVLALSLFYATFYPALASVIYTPTSYQTACHFHGRCLARGVEWLDQRIDELVEYWRHDRYRLPRNWTIKERQHLKEVRAMYDQLVWGLPIALILLLAFANQKQMLAAARFNTLFVVSLLLLIPVFNPFWKEVFHPLLFDNLMWKNNRADTSWYFMPKTFFRVSTIYIICATTFVNLIIWQWLRISSRRRTE
;
A
#
# COMPACT_ATOMS: atom_id res chain seq x y z
N MET A 1 72.06 -16.46 -10.12
CA MET A 1 70.69 -16.65 -10.63
C MET A 1 69.72 -16.00 -9.67
N ILE A 2 69.15 -14.85 -10.05
CA ILE A 2 68.25 -14.04 -9.23
C ILE A 2 66.82 -14.35 -9.66
N ASN A 3 65.97 -14.78 -8.72
CA ASN A 3 64.55 -15.01 -8.96
C ASN A 3 63.74 -13.82 -8.38
N PRO A 4 63.22 -12.89 -9.21
CA PRO A 4 62.44 -11.76 -8.71
C PRO A 4 61.00 -12.20 -8.46
N ARG A 5 60.62 -12.24 -7.18
CA ARG A 5 59.27 -12.50 -6.69
C ARG A 5 58.26 -11.48 -7.24
N ALA A 6 57.22 -12.04 -7.85
CA ALA A 6 55.84 -11.58 -8.00
C ALA A 6 55.48 -10.20 -7.40
N ARG A 7 55.23 -9.23 -8.29
CA ARG A 7 54.43 -8.03 -7.98
C ARG A 7 52.96 -8.42 -7.92
N SER A 8 52.35 -8.40 -6.73
CA SER A 8 50.90 -8.45 -6.57
C SER A 8 50.30 -7.14 -7.12
N LYS A 9 49.74 -7.19 -8.33
CA LYS A 9 48.91 -6.10 -8.85
C LYS A 9 47.58 -6.12 -8.10
N VAL A 10 47.44 -5.27 -7.09
CA VAL A 10 46.15 -4.95 -6.50
C VAL A 10 45.38 -4.13 -7.54
N LYS A 11 44.45 -4.79 -8.26
CA LYS A 11 43.48 -4.12 -9.12
C LYS A 11 42.48 -3.38 -8.23
N CYS A 12 42.69 -2.09 -8.00
CA CYS A 12 41.63 -1.18 -7.58
C CYS A 12 40.74 -0.88 -8.81
N SER A 13 39.77 -1.74 -9.07
CA SER A 13 38.77 -1.51 -10.10
C SER A 13 37.74 -0.48 -9.64
N HIS A 14 37.78 0.68 -10.29
CA HIS A 14 36.65 1.53 -10.63
C HIS A 14 35.45 1.56 -9.67
N PHE A 15 35.49 2.47 -8.69
CA PHE A 15 34.29 3.12 -8.16
C PHE A 15 34.75 4.37 -7.44
N PHE A 16 34.66 5.55 -8.05
CA PHE A 16 34.38 6.84 -7.40
C PHE A 16 34.43 7.95 -8.45
N ASN A 17 33.28 8.17 -9.08
CA ASN A 17 33.03 9.33 -9.93
C ASN A 17 32.13 10.30 -9.12
N SER A 18 32.75 11.08 -8.23
CA SER A 18 32.18 12.33 -7.73
C SER A 18 33.32 13.24 -7.30
N GLY A 19 33.42 14.39 -7.96
CA GLY A 19 34.54 15.32 -7.90
C GLY A 19 34.62 16.08 -6.58
N LEU A 20 35.10 15.42 -5.53
CA LEU A 20 35.46 16.06 -4.27
C LEU A 20 36.63 15.33 -3.58
N CYS A 21 37.66 15.01 -4.36
CA CYS A 21 38.98 14.71 -3.83
C CYS A 21 39.98 15.65 -4.50
N LYS A 22 40.00 16.91 -4.05
CA LYS A 22 41.16 17.78 -4.25
C LYS A 22 42.36 17.03 -3.70
N ALA A 23 43.30 16.74 -4.59
CA ALA A 23 44.52 16.02 -4.31
C ALA A 23 45.35 16.75 -3.23
N ILE A 24 45.18 16.36 -1.97
CA ILE A 24 46.22 16.54 -0.99
C ILE A 24 47.23 15.41 -1.28
N ARG A 25 48.39 15.77 -1.85
CA ARG A 25 49.56 14.89 -1.93
C ARG A 25 49.97 14.54 -0.50
N LEU A 26 49.44 13.45 0.01
CA LEU A 26 49.83 12.84 1.27
C LEU A 26 50.84 11.74 1.00
N ASP A 27 51.97 12.09 0.37
CA ASP A 27 53.11 11.19 0.19
C ASP A 27 53.88 10.94 1.51
N ILE A 28 53.37 11.46 2.63
CA ILE A 28 54.02 11.41 3.96
C ILE A 28 53.21 10.58 4.98
N LEU A 29 51.99 10.13 4.67
CA LEU A 29 51.20 9.34 5.61
C LEU A 29 51.34 7.83 5.39
N ARG A 30 51.79 7.13 6.44
CA ARG A 30 51.87 5.66 6.50
C ARG A 30 50.58 5.01 5.96
N PRO A 31 50.66 4.00 5.06
CA PRO A 31 49.51 3.27 4.51
C PRO A 31 48.58 2.64 5.57
N SER A 32 49.07 2.44 6.80
CA SER A 32 48.28 1.90 7.92
C SER A 32 47.24 2.86 8.48
N LEU A 33 47.42 4.18 8.33
CA LEU A 33 46.49 5.20 8.82
C LEU A 33 45.36 5.50 7.80
N ILE A 34 45.64 5.39 6.50
CA ILE A 34 44.67 5.66 5.43
C ILE A 34 43.55 4.60 5.39
N ARG A 35 43.82 3.36 5.82
CA ARG A 35 42.77 2.33 5.97
C ARG A 35 41.74 2.62 7.05
N SER A 36 42.04 3.49 8.03
CA SER A 36 41.11 3.81 9.12
C SER A 36 40.06 4.87 8.76
N ILE A 37 40.28 5.60 7.65
CA ILE A 37 39.39 6.64 7.12
C ILE A 37 38.51 6.08 5.98
N CYS A 38 38.64 4.78 5.67
CA CYS A 38 37.73 4.07 4.77
C CYS A 38 36.39 3.85 5.49
N VAL A 39 35.54 4.87 5.41
CA VAL A 39 34.08 4.81 5.50
C VAL A 39 33.60 3.86 6.59
N ARG A 40 33.84 4.24 7.84
CA ARG A 40 33.08 3.68 8.96
C ARG A 40 31.62 4.00 8.65
N ASN A 41 30.84 2.99 8.25
CA ASN A 41 29.37 3.07 8.13
C ASN A 41 28.87 3.69 9.42
N THR A 42 28.62 5.00 9.41
CA THR A 42 28.16 5.67 10.62
C THR A 42 26.76 5.13 10.92
N PRO A 43 26.42 4.89 12.20
CA PRO A 43 25.10 4.43 12.58
C PRO A 43 23.98 5.30 12.00
N PHE A 44 24.28 6.58 11.75
CA PHE A 44 23.43 7.54 11.05
C PHE A 44 23.07 7.11 9.61
N MET A 45 24.03 6.73 8.77
CA MET A 45 23.74 6.31 7.39
C MET A 45 22.91 5.02 7.35
N ALA A 46 23.14 4.10 8.29
CA ALA A 46 22.33 2.90 8.44
C ALA A 46 20.89 3.23 8.85
N LEU A 47 20.70 4.18 9.76
CA LEU A 47 19.38 4.67 10.18
C LEU A 47 18.62 5.32 9.02
N VAL A 48 19.26 6.21 8.25
CA VAL A 48 18.64 6.86 7.08
C VAL A 48 18.18 5.83 6.04
N SER A 49 19.00 4.81 5.78
CA SER A 49 18.64 3.73 4.86
C SER A 49 17.43 2.92 5.34
N ARG A 50 17.35 2.63 6.65
CA ARG A 50 16.20 1.93 7.25
C ARG A 50 14.93 2.77 7.15
N LEU A 51 15.00 4.05 7.51
CA LEU A 51 13.86 4.98 7.41
C LEU A 51 13.36 5.08 5.96
N ARG A 52 14.28 5.23 4.99
CA ARG A 52 13.92 5.22 3.57
C ARG A 52 13.21 3.93 3.16
N THR A 53 13.68 2.78 3.64
CA THR A 53 13.04 1.49 3.33
C THR A 53 11.63 1.40 3.90
N ILE A 54 11.41 1.89 5.13
CA ILE A 54 10.08 1.95 5.75
C ILE A 54 9.15 2.88 4.97
N VAL A 55 9.61 4.08 4.63
CA VAL A 55 8.85 5.06 3.84
C VAL A 55 8.47 4.47 2.48
N LEU A 56 9.39 3.79 1.80
CA LEU A 56 9.11 3.11 0.53
C LEU A 56 8.11 1.97 0.69
N ALA A 57 8.23 1.16 1.76
CA ALA A 57 7.29 0.07 2.03
C ALA A 57 5.87 0.59 2.26
N LEU A 58 5.72 1.62 3.09
CA LEU A 58 4.43 2.28 3.35
C LEU A 58 3.85 2.93 2.09
N SER A 59 4.68 3.65 1.33
CA SER A 59 4.24 4.31 0.10
C SER A 59 3.83 3.29 -0.96
N LEU A 60 4.60 2.20 -1.12
CA LEU A 60 4.27 1.10 -2.03
C LEU A 60 3.00 0.37 -1.59
N PHE A 61 2.84 0.12 -0.29
CA PHE A 61 1.64 -0.49 0.25
C PHE A 61 0.44 0.39 -0.09
N TYR A 62 0.53 1.69 0.20
CA TYR A 62 -0.55 2.64 -0.10
C TYR A 62 -0.89 2.68 -1.59
N ALA A 63 0.12 2.83 -2.45
CA ALA A 63 -0.07 2.93 -3.91
C ALA A 63 -0.64 1.66 -4.54
N THR A 64 -0.51 0.50 -3.88
CA THR A 64 -1.06 -0.79 -4.36
C THR A 64 -2.36 -1.18 -3.66
N PHE A 65 -2.58 -0.71 -2.44
CA PHE A 65 -3.80 -0.92 -1.65
C PHE A 65 -4.93 -0.01 -2.08
N TYR A 66 -4.65 1.29 -2.20
CA TYR A 66 -5.68 2.29 -2.47
C TYR A 66 -6.44 2.05 -3.78
N PRO A 67 -5.79 1.72 -4.93
CA PRO A 67 -6.53 1.42 -6.15
C PRO A 67 -7.50 0.23 -6.02
N ALA A 68 -7.13 -0.81 -5.26
CA ALA A 68 -8.00 -1.95 -5.00
C ALA A 68 -9.17 -1.60 -4.06
N LEU A 69 -8.93 -0.74 -3.07
CA LEU A 69 -10.00 -0.20 -2.23
C LEU A 69 -10.94 0.71 -3.05
N ALA A 70 -10.37 1.60 -3.86
CA ALA A 70 -11.11 2.53 -4.72
C ALA A 70 -11.98 1.79 -5.74
N SER A 71 -11.49 0.69 -6.32
CA SER A 71 -12.32 -0.11 -7.24
C SER A 71 -13.54 -0.71 -6.53
N VAL A 72 -13.42 -1.10 -5.26
CA VAL A 72 -14.58 -1.56 -4.47
C VAL A 72 -15.56 -0.43 -4.18
N ILE A 73 -15.09 0.76 -3.80
CA ILE A 73 -15.98 1.84 -3.33
C ILE A 73 -16.65 2.57 -4.48
N TYR A 74 -15.88 2.92 -5.52
CA TYR A 74 -16.29 3.85 -6.56
C TYR A 74 -16.82 3.17 -7.82
N THR A 75 -17.04 1.85 -7.83
CA THR A 75 -17.61 1.16 -8.99
C THR A 75 -18.95 0.49 -8.63
N PRO A 76 -20.00 0.61 -9.46
CA PRO A 76 -21.28 -0.07 -9.21
C PRO A 76 -21.14 -1.59 -9.18
N THR A 77 -20.24 -2.11 -10.03
CA THR A 77 -20.03 -3.55 -10.23
C THR A 77 -19.63 -4.28 -8.96
N SER A 78 -18.91 -3.64 -8.03
CA SER A 78 -18.52 -4.26 -6.76
C SER A 78 -19.74 -4.61 -5.90
N TYR A 79 -20.71 -3.70 -5.81
CA TYR A 79 -21.95 -3.86 -5.06
C TYR A 79 -22.90 -4.85 -5.76
N GLN A 80 -23.01 -4.77 -7.09
CA GLN A 80 -23.81 -5.70 -7.89
C GLN A 80 -23.27 -7.14 -7.76
N THR A 81 -21.96 -7.31 -7.89
CA THR A 81 -21.32 -8.64 -7.77
C THR A 81 -21.50 -9.18 -6.35
N ALA A 82 -21.42 -8.31 -5.34
CA ALA A 82 -21.64 -8.68 -3.95
C ALA A 82 -23.02 -9.29 -3.70
N CYS A 83 -24.06 -8.79 -4.38
CA CYS A 83 -25.42 -9.31 -4.28
C CYS A 83 -25.53 -10.79 -4.69
N HIS A 84 -24.67 -11.29 -5.59
CA HIS A 84 -24.65 -12.72 -5.91
C HIS A 84 -24.20 -13.59 -4.73
N PHE A 85 -23.44 -13.03 -3.78
CA PHE A 85 -22.98 -13.74 -2.59
C PHE A 85 -23.96 -13.66 -1.41
N HIS A 86 -25.01 -12.84 -1.50
CA HIS A 86 -26.04 -12.76 -0.45
C HIS A 86 -27.43 -12.47 -1.02
N GLY A 87 -28.40 -13.39 -0.83
CA GLY A 87 -29.74 -13.28 -1.41
C GLY A 87 -30.63 -12.10 -0.94
N ARG A 88 -30.11 -11.18 -0.11
CA ARG A 88 -30.89 -10.04 0.43
C ARG A 88 -31.34 -9.06 -0.65
N CYS A 89 -30.56 -8.89 -1.72
CA CYS A 89 -30.86 -7.91 -2.75
C CYS A 89 -32.14 -8.24 -3.53
N LEU A 90 -32.47 -9.53 -3.64
CA LEU A 90 -33.66 -10.01 -4.33
C LEU A 90 -34.97 -9.57 -3.65
N ALA A 91 -34.92 -9.21 -2.36
CA ALA A 91 -36.12 -8.84 -1.60
C ALA A 91 -36.77 -7.51 -2.03
N ARG A 92 -36.08 -6.67 -2.82
CA ARG A 92 -36.58 -5.36 -3.27
C ARG A 92 -36.67 -5.22 -4.80
N GLY A 93 -36.19 -6.20 -5.56
CA GLY A 93 -36.07 -6.14 -7.02
C GLY A 93 -34.76 -5.49 -7.49
N VAL A 94 -34.34 -5.86 -8.71
CA VAL A 94 -33.05 -5.46 -9.30
C VAL A 94 -33.03 -3.98 -9.66
N GLU A 95 -34.11 -3.44 -10.23
CA GLU A 95 -34.21 -2.02 -10.60
C GLU A 95 -34.03 -1.09 -9.39
N TRP A 96 -34.70 -1.43 -8.27
CA TRP A 96 -34.54 -0.68 -7.03
C TRP A 96 -33.08 -0.74 -6.53
N LEU A 97 -32.45 -1.91 -6.60
CA LEU A 97 -31.07 -2.10 -6.18
C LEU A 97 -30.10 -1.25 -7.00
N ASP A 98 -30.19 -1.34 -8.33
CA ASP A 98 -29.29 -0.62 -9.25
C ASP A 98 -29.38 0.88 -9.02
N GLN A 99 -30.60 1.42 -8.87
CA GLN A 99 -30.80 2.83 -8.52
C GLN A 99 -30.08 3.22 -7.22
N ARG A 100 -30.11 2.37 -6.18
CA ARG A 100 -29.42 2.67 -4.90
C ARG A 100 -27.92 2.58 -4.98
N ILE A 101 -27.41 1.64 -5.78
CA ILE A 101 -25.98 1.52 -6.02
C ILE A 101 -25.48 2.76 -6.75
N ASP A 102 -26.20 3.21 -7.78
CA ASP A 102 -25.83 4.40 -8.54
C ASP A 102 -25.85 5.66 -7.67
N GLU A 103 -26.93 5.88 -6.91
CA GLU A 103 -27.01 6.98 -5.94
C GLU A 103 -25.83 6.99 -4.96
N LEU A 104 -25.40 5.81 -4.50
CA LEU A 104 -24.29 5.66 -3.57
C LEU A 104 -22.94 5.92 -4.25
N VAL A 105 -22.72 5.38 -5.45
CA VAL A 105 -21.48 5.57 -6.21
C VAL A 105 -21.31 7.03 -6.64
N GLU A 106 -22.37 7.68 -7.14
CA GLU A 106 -22.39 9.13 -7.41
C GLU A 106 -22.05 9.93 -6.14
N TYR A 107 -22.59 9.51 -4.99
CA TYR A 107 -22.27 10.13 -3.71
C TYR A 107 -20.79 9.97 -3.37
N TRP A 108 -20.19 8.79 -3.52
CA TRP A 108 -18.76 8.60 -3.28
C TRP A 108 -17.89 9.41 -4.22
N ARG A 109 -18.25 9.48 -5.51
CA ARG A 109 -17.48 10.18 -6.56
C ARG A 109 -17.58 11.71 -6.49
N HIS A 110 -18.37 12.25 -5.57
CA HIS A 110 -18.69 13.68 -5.48
C HIS A 110 -19.57 14.23 -6.60
N ASP A 111 -20.09 13.38 -7.49
CA ASP A 111 -21.12 13.75 -8.48
C ASP A 111 -22.42 14.19 -7.79
N ARG A 112 -22.63 13.71 -6.56
CA ARG A 112 -23.75 14.08 -5.70
C ARG A 112 -23.28 14.56 -4.32
N TYR A 113 -23.79 15.72 -3.89
CA TYR A 113 -23.46 16.29 -2.58
C TYR A 113 -24.12 15.55 -1.39
N ARG A 114 -25.35 15.04 -1.55
CA ARG A 114 -26.11 14.36 -0.49
C ARG A 114 -26.90 13.17 -1.03
N LEU A 115 -26.94 12.09 -0.26
CA LEU A 115 -27.84 10.96 -0.50
C LEU A 115 -29.31 11.41 -0.40
N PRO A 116 -30.21 10.85 -1.23
CA PRO A 116 -31.61 11.26 -1.23
C PRO A 116 -32.36 10.93 0.06
N ARG A 117 -33.55 11.53 0.23
CA ARG A 117 -34.34 11.50 1.48
C ARG A 117 -34.82 10.10 1.90
N ASN A 118 -34.89 9.18 0.94
CA ASN A 118 -35.32 7.80 1.10
C ASN A 118 -34.26 6.87 1.72
N TRP A 119 -33.01 7.32 1.85
CA TRP A 119 -32.04 6.73 2.78
C TRP A 119 -32.41 7.11 4.21
N THR A 120 -32.11 6.27 5.21
CA THR A 120 -32.42 6.66 6.59
C THR A 120 -31.49 7.81 7.04
N ILE A 121 -31.94 8.64 8.00
CA ILE A 121 -31.10 9.70 8.58
C ILE A 121 -29.80 9.11 9.13
N LYS A 122 -29.91 7.95 9.78
CA LYS A 122 -28.78 7.18 10.33
C LYS A 122 -27.76 6.82 9.25
N GLU A 123 -28.20 6.24 8.14
CA GLU A 123 -27.31 5.88 7.04
C GLU A 123 -26.62 7.09 6.44
N ARG A 124 -27.36 8.18 6.19
CA ARG A 124 -26.78 9.41 5.65
C ARG A 124 -25.69 9.98 6.54
N GLN A 125 -25.89 9.94 7.86
CA GLN A 125 -24.88 10.41 8.80
C GLN A 125 -23.65 9.50 8.81
N HIS A 126 -23.85 8.18 8.89
CA HIS A 126 -22.73 7.23 8.84
C HIS A 126 -21.92 7.33 7.55
N LEU A 127 -22.59 7.38 6.39
CA LEU A 127 -21.93 7.45 5.09
C LEU A 127 -21.22 8.80 4.88
N LYS A 128 -21.68 9.87 5.52
CA LYS A 128 -20.98 11.16 5.55
C LYS A 128 -19.66 11.07 6.32
N GLU A 129 -19.64 10.39 7.46
CA GLU A 129 -18.42 10.16 8.24
C GLU A 129 -17.43 9.28 7.45
N VAL A 130 -17.92 8.20 6.85
CA VAL A 130 -17.12 7.31 6.00
C VAL A 130 -16.56 8.05 4.78
N ARG A 131 -17.36 8.91 4.12
CA ARG A 131 -16.91 9.69 2.96
C ARG A 131 -15.77 10.62 3.33
N ALA A 132 -15.87 11.31 4.46
CA ALA A 132 -14.79 12.17 4.93
C ALA A 132 -13.47 11.41 5.14
N MET A 133 -13.52 10.16 5.62
CA MET A 133 -12.34 9.30 5.72
C MET A 133 -11.77 8.96 4.34
N TYR A 134 -12.61 8.57 3.38
CA TYR A 134 -12.18 8.25 2.02
C TYR A 134 -11.62 9.46 1.27
N ASP A 135 -12.20 10.65 1.47
CA ASP A 135 -11.70 11.90 0.90
C ASP A 135 -10.28 12.20 1.37
N GLN A 136 -9.96 11.91 2.64
CA GLN A 136 -8.59 12.02 3.16
C GLN A 136 -7.66 10.98 2.54
N LEU A 137 -8.13 9.76 2.30
CA LEU A 137 -7.34 8.71 1.66
C LEU A 137 -7.00 9.04 0.20
N VAL A 138 -7.88 9.72 -0.56
CA VAL A 138 -7.58 10.12 -1.94
C VAL A 138 -6.25 10.90 -2.01
N TRP A 139 -6.01 11.82 -1.07
CA TRP A 139 -4.80 12.64 -1.02
C TRP A 139 -3.53 11.87 -0.65
N GLY A 140 -3.65 10.73 0.02
CA GLY A 140 -2.50 9.87 0.33
C GLY A 140 -1.84 9.28 -0.92
N LEU A 141 -2.60 9.08 -2.00
CA LEU A 141 -2.10 8.44 -3.22
C LEU A 141 -1.03 9.29 -3.94
N PRO A 142 -1.26 10.57 -4.29
CA PRO A 142 -0.23 11.38 -4.93
C PRO A 142 1.01 11.53 -4.04
N ILE A 143 0.84 11.66 -2.71
CA ILE A 143 1.95 11.72 -1.77
C ILE A 143 2.78 10.43 -1.84
N ALA A 144 2.14 9.26 -1.78
CA ALA A 144 2.80 7.97 -1.89
C ALA A 144 3.56 7.83 -3.21
N LEU A 145 2.97 8.24 -4.34
CA LEU A 145 3.61 8.20 -5.65
C LEU A 145 4.84 9.12 -5.72
N ILE A 146 4.76 10.33 -5.19
CA ILE A 146 5.90 11.27 -5.12
C ILE A 146 7.04 10.67 -4.28
N LEU A 147 6.72 10.09 -3.11
CA LEU A 147 7.71 9.45 -2.24
C LEU A 147 8.37 8.24 -2.93
N LEU A 148 7.59 7.43 -3.65
CA LEU A 148 8.13 6.33 -4.45
C LEU A 148 9.10 6.84 -5.51
N LEU A 149 8.74 7.88 -6.26
CA LEU A 149 9.60 8.45 -7.29
C LEU A 149 10.88 9.08 -6.70
N ALA A 150 10.75 9.86 -5.62
CA ALA A 150 11.87 10.56 -4.99
C ALA A 150 12.87 9.59 -4.33
N PHE A 151 12.36 8.52 -3.72
CA PHE A 151 13.18 7.59 -2.94
C PHE A 151 13.38 6.23 -3.61
N ALA A 152 12.93 6.01 -4.84
CA ALA A 152 13.09 4.73 -5.54
C ALA A 152 14.54 4.26 -5.54
N ASN A 153 14.79 3.12 -4.91
CA ASN A 153 16.03 2.38 -5.04
C ASN A 153 15.67 0.91 -5.31
N GLN A 154 16.19 0.33 -6.38
CA GLN A 154 15.79 -1.01 -6.81
C GLN A 154 15.93 -2.07 -5.71
N LYS A 155 17.01 -2.04 -4.91
CA LYS A 155 17.22 -3.00 -3.81
C LYS A 155 16.17 -2.82 -2.70
N GLN A 156 15.92 -1.58 -2.30
CA GLN A 156 14.93 -1.27 -1.26
C GLN A 156 13.50 -1.52 -1.75
N MET A 157 13.19 -1.21 -3.01
CA MET A 157 11.90 -1.49 -3.63
C MET A 157 11.61 -2.99 -3.71
N LEU A 158 12.62 -3.81 -4.03
CA LEU A 158 12.49 -5.26 -4.03
C LEU A 158 12.20 -5.81 -2.63
N ALA A 159 12.89 -5.28 -1.60
CA ALA A 159 12.60 -5.60 -0.20
C ALA A 159 11.20 -5.14 0.23
N ALA A 160 10.80 -3.92 -0.11
CA ALA A 160 9.48 -3.36 0.16
C ALA A 160 8.36 -4.19 -0.48
N ALA A 161 8.47 -4.54 -1.77
CA ALA A 161 7.47 -5.35 -2.47
C ALA A 161 7.33 -6.75 -1.87
N ARG A 162 8.46 -7.38 -1.50
CA ARG A 162 8.44 -8.68 -0.80
C ARG A 162 7.78 -8.56 0.58
N PHE A 163 8.15 -7.55 1.36
CA PHE A 163 7.57 -7.31 2.68
C PHE A 163 6.06 -7.08 2.57
N ASN A 164 5.62 -6.17 1.69
CA ASN A 164 4.21 -5.88 1.47
C ASN A 164 3.43 -7.11 1.02
N THR A 165 3.99 -7.93 0.14
CA THR A 165 3.35 -9.20 -0.27
C THR A 165 3.08 -10.09 0.95
N LEU A 166 4.10 -10.32 1.79
CA LEU A 166 3.96 -11.19 2.98
C LEU A 166 3.01 -10.57 4.02
N PHE A 167 3.11 -9.27 4.24
CA PHE A 167 2.27 -8.53 5.18
C PHE A 167 0.81 -8.53 4.74
N VAL A 168 0.53 -8.25 3.46
CA VAL A 168 -0.84 -8.19 2.94
C VAL A 168 -1.49 -9.58 2.95
N VAL A 169 -0.74 -10.62 2.55
CA VAL A 169 -1.24 -12.01 2.60
C VAL A 169 -1.53 -12.45 4.03
N SER A 170 -0.72 -12.03 5.02
CA SER A 170 -0.96 -12.41 6.41
C SER A 170 -2.25 -11.82 6.98
N LEU A 171 -2.81 -10.74 6.39
CA LEU A 171 -4.13 -10.22 6.75
C LEU A 171 -5.26 -11.21 6.46
N LEU A 172 -5.07 -12.24 5.63
CA LEU A 172 -6.05 -13.32 5.45
C LEU A 172 -6.31 -14.07 6.76
N LEU A 173 -5.37 -14.06 7.72
CA LEU A 173 -5.56 -14.63 9.05
C LEU A 173 -6.66 -13.93 9.85
N LEU A 174 -7.06 -12.71 9.46
CA LEU A 174 -8.19 -12.01 10.07
C LEU A 174 -9.56 -12.50 9.57
N ILE A 175 -9.62 -13.21 8.43
CA ILE A 175 -10.90 -13.64 7.84
C ILE A 175 -11.71 -14.59 8.75
N PRO A 176 -11.11 -15.61 9.41
CA PRO A 176 -11.84 -16.48 10.34
C PRO A 176 -12.43 -15.73 11.53
N VAL A 177 -11.74 -14.68 11.99
CA VAL A 177 -12.12 -13.84 13.13
C VAL A 177 -12.70 -12.49 12.69
N PHE A 178 -13.18 -12.37 11.44
CA PHE A 178 -13.58 -11.10 10.87
C PHE A 178 -14.71 -10.43 11.67
N ASN A 179 -15.68 -11.22 12.14
CA ASN A 179 -16.82 -10.69 12.87
C ASN A 179 -16.45 -10.00 14.20
N PRO A 180 -15.74 -10.68 15.13
CA PRO A 180 -15.30 -10.02 16.37
C PRO A 180 -14.33 -8.88 16.06
N PHE A 181 -13.35 -9.07 15.17
CA PHE A 181 -12.42 -8.01 14.77
C PHE A 181 -13.15 -6.75 14.27
N TRP A 182 -14.11 -6.92 13.36
CA TRP A 182 -14.88 -5.82 12.76
C TRP A 182 -15.66 -5.04 13.82
N LYS A 183 -16.35 -5.74 14.73
CA LYS A 183 -17.24 -5.13 15.72
C LYS A 183 -16.49 -4.55 16.91
N GLU A 184 -15.43 -5.21 17.38
CA GLU A 184 -14.81 -4.94 18.68
C GLU A 184 -13.49 -4.19 18.56
N VAL A 185 -12.83 -4.24 17.39
CA VAL A 185 -11.55 -3.56 17.15
C VAL A 185 -11.70 -2.48 16.08
N PHE A 186 -12.13 -2.86 14.87
CA PHE A 186 -12.13 -1.95 13.73
C PHE A 186 -13.14 -0.81 13.86
N HIS A 187 -14.40 -1.10 14.20
CA HIS A 187 -15.40 -0.05 14.34
C HIS A 187 -15.10 0.94 15.47
N PRO A 188 -14.78 0.51 16.71
CA PRO A 188 -14.44 1.44 17.80
C PRO A 188 -13.19 2.29 17.52
N LEU A 189 -12.28 1.82 16.67
CA LEU A 189 -11.12 2.60 16.25
C LEU A 189 -11.49 3.76 15.30
N LEU A 190 -12.53 3.58 14.51
CA LEU A 190 -12.93 4.54 13.47
C LEU A 190 -14.14 5.40 13.86
N PHE A 191 -15.03 4.88 14.68
CA PHE A 191 -16.31 5.50 15.04
C PHE A 191 -16.57 5.38 16.53
N ASP A 192 -17.06 6.46 17.12
CA ASP A 192 -17.53 6.54 18.50
C ASP A 192 -19.03 6.22 18.65
N ASN A 193 -19.68 5.81 17.55
CA ASN A 193 -21.12 5.61 17.46
C ASN A 193 -21.50 4.23 16.88
N LEU A 194 -22.80 3.92 16.90
CA LEU A 194 -23.35 2.64 16.44
C LEU A 194 -24.11 2.73 15.11
N MET A 195 -23.91 3.81 14.34
CA MET A 195 -24.70 4.05 13.12
C MET A 195 -24.42 3.03 12.01
N TRP A 196 -23.29 2.33 12.08
CA TRP A 196 -22.92 1.22 11.20
C TRP A 196 -23.83 -0.02 11.32
N LYS A 197 -24.60 -0.14 12.41
CA LYS A 197 -25.51 -1.29 12.62
C LYS A 197 -26.77 -1.13 11.77
N ASN A 198 -26.81 -1.82 10.64
CA ASN A 198 -27.94 -1.77 9.70
C ASN A 198 -29.08 -2.73 10.08
N ASN A 199 -30.32 -2.33 9.81
CA ASN A 199 -31.56 -3.09 9.96
C ASN A 199 -32.37 -3.07 8.63
N ARG A 200 -33.51 -3.77 8.57
CA ARG A 200 -34.30 -3.91 7.33
C ARG A 200 -34.89 -2.60 6.78
N ALA A 201 -34.93 -1.53 7.56
CA ALA A 201 -35.34 -0.21 7.09
C ALA A 201 -34.20 0.52 6.36
N ASP A 202 -32.95 0.08 6.53
CA ASP A 202 -31.78 0.70 5.93
C ASP A 202 -31.48 0.10 4.55
N THR A 203 -31.18 0.97 3.59
CA THR A 203 -30.81 0.60 2.21
C THR A 203 -29.56 -0.29 2.19
N SER A 204 -28.57 0.05 3.00
CA SER A 204 -27.29 -0.65 3.18
C SER A 204 -27.44 -2.07 3.71
N TRP A 205 -28.56 -2.42 4.35
CA TRP A 205 -28.81 -3.78 4.82
C TRP A 205 -28.92 -4.79 3.66
N TYR A 206 -29.38 -4.30 2.50
CA TYR A 206 -29.65 -5.10 1.32
C TYR A 206 -28.38 -5.40 0.52
N PHE A 207 -27.48 -4.42 0.32
CA PHE A 207 -26.30 -4.58 -0.55
C PHE A 207 -24.94 -4.32 0.09
N MET A 208 -24.88 -3.90 1.36
CA MET A 208 -23.64 -3.83 2.15
C MET A 208 -23.74 -4.67 3.44
N PRO A 209 -24.13 -5.95 3.40
CA PRO A 209 -24.09 -6.80 4.59
C PRO A 209 -22.65 -7.17 4.96
N LYS A 210 -22.45 -7.81 6.11
CA LYS A 210 -21.12 -8.30 6.54
C LYS A 210 -20.40 -9.15 5.48
N THR A 211 -21.16 -9.92 4.70
CA THR A 211 -20.61 -10.72 3.58
C THR A 211 -19.94 -9.84 2.53
N PHE A 212 -20.52 -8.69 2.18
CA PHE A 212 -19.91 -7.72 1.27
C PHE A 212 -18.54 -7.28 1.80
N PHE A 213 -18.48 -6.82 3.05
CA PHE A 213 -17.21 -6.37 3.63
C PHE A 213 -16.16 -7.48 3.66
N ARG A 214 -16.52 -8.71 4.01
CA ARG A 214 -15.60 -9.85 3.99
C ARG A 214 -15.08 -10.14 2.58
N VAL A 215 -15.95 -10.22 1.59
CA VAL A 215 -15.56 -10.50 0.19
C VAL A 215 -14.70 -9.36 -0.36
N SER A 216 -15.08 -8.11 -0.10
CA SER A 216 -14.29 -6.93 -0.46
C SER A 216 -12.90 -6.94 0.19
N THR A 217 -12.79 -7.31 1.47
CA THR A 217 -11.49 -7.46 2.13
C THR A 217 -10.63 -8.53 1.45
N ILE A 218 -11.21 -9.70 1.12
CA ILE A 218 -10.48 -10.75 0.40
C ILE A 218 -10.01 -10.25 -0.97
N TYR A 219 -10.89 -9.59 -1.73
CA TYR A 219 -10.57 -9.02 -3.03
C TYR A 219 -9.42 -8.00 -2.93
N ILE A 220 -9.49 -7.06 -1.98
CA ILE A 220 -8.46 -6.04 -1.78
C ILE A 220 -7.12 -6.71 -1.46
N ILE A 221 -7.09 -7.67 -0.53
CA ILE A 221 -5.89 -8.43 -0.18
C ILE A 221 -5.30 -9.13 -1.42
N CYS A 222 -6.12 -9.83 -2.19
CA CYS A 222 -5.70 -10.55 -3.39
C CYS A 222 -5.16 -9.59 -4.47
N ALA A 223 -5.88 -8.51 -4.77
CA ALA A 223 -5.51 -7.54 -5.78
C ALA A 223 -4.20 -6.82 -5.41
N THR A 224 -4.09 -6.35 -4.17
CA THR A 224 -2.86 -5.69 -3.67
C THR A 224 -1.68 -6.65 -3.67
N THR A 225 -1.87 -7.90 -3.24
CA THR A 225 -0.83 -8.96 -3.29
C THR A 225 -0.38 -9.20 -4.72
N PHE A 226 -1.32 -9.35 -5.66
CA PHE A 226 -1.03 -9.60 -7.06
C PHE A 226 -0.19 -8.47 -7.68
N VAL A 227 -0.54 -7.21 -7.45
CA VAL A 227 0.24 -6.07 -7.93
C VAL A 227 1.65 -6.05 -7.32
N ASN A 228 1.78 -6.30 -6.01
CA ASN A 228 3.11 -6.36 -5.36
C ASN A 228 3.96 -7.52 -5.91
N LEU A 229 3.37 -8.67 -6.23
CA LEU A 229 4.07 -9.78 -6.88
C LEU A 229 4.57 -9.41 -8.29
N ILE A 230 3.75 -8.72 -9.10
CA ILE A 230 4.17 -8.23 -10.42
C ILE A 230 5.37 -7.29 -10.28
N ILE A 231 5.28 -6.31 -9.38
CA ILE A 231 6.36 -5.34 -9.13
C ILE A 231 7.63 -6.07 -8.67
N TRP A 232 7.50 -7.02 -7.74
CA TRP A 232 8.62 -7.79 -7.23
C TRP A 232 9.31 -8.61 -8.33
N GLN A 233 8.55 -9.33 -9.16
CA GLN A 233 9.11 -10.13 -10.25
C GLN A 233 9.77 -9.24 -11.33
N TRP A 234 9.12 -8.13 -11.69
CA TRP A 234 9.65 -7.18 -12.67
C TRP A 234 10.99 -6.57 -12.20
N LEU A 235 11.09 -6.16 -10.93
CA LEU A 235 12.33 -5.63 -10.35
C LEU A 235 13.43 -6.69 -10.27
N ARG A 236 13.07 -7.95 -9.99
CA ARG A 236 14.00 -9.08 -9.92
C ARG A 236 14.61 -9.39 -11.29
N ILE A 237 13.79 -9.49 -12.33
CA ILE A 237 14.24 -9.71 -13.71
C ILE A 237 15.13 -8.55 -14.18
N SER A 238 14.67 -7.32 -13.94
CA SER A 238 15.41 -6.10 -14.28
C SER A 238 16.75 -5.96 -13.56
N SER A 239 16.95 -6.64 -12.43
CA SER A 239 18.23 -6.67 -11.72
C SER A 239 19.23 -7.63 -12.36
N ARG A 240 18.76 -8.77 -12.90
CA ARG A 240 19.62 -9.79 -13.52
C ARG A 240 20.18 -9.30 -14.85
N ARG A 241 19.36 -8.64 -15.67
CA ARG A 241 19.77 -8.07 -16.96
C ARG A 241 20.81 -6.94 -16.86
N ARG A 242 21.01 -6.33 -15.68
CA ARG A 242 22.05 -5.29 -15.50
C ARG A 242 23.41 -5.86 -15.09
N THR A 243 23.46 -7.14 -14.71
CA THR A 243 24.70 -7.81 -14.29
C THR A 243 25.29 -8.68 -15.38
N GLU A 244 24.55 -8.91 -16.46
CA GLU A 244 24.97 -9.54 -17.71
C GLU A 244 25.42 -8.46 -18.71
#